data_AF-A0A3D2AJ59-F1
#
_entry.id   AF-A0A3D2AJ59-F1
#
_cell.length_a   1.000
_cell.length_b   1.000
_cell.length_c   1.000
_cell.angle_alpha   90.00
_cell.angle_beta   90.00
_cell.angle_gamma   90.00
#
_symmetry.space_group_name_H-M   'P 1'
#
loop_
_entity.id
_entity.type
_entity.pdbx_description
1 polymer ?
#
loop_
_entity_poly.entity_id
_entity_poly.type
_entity_poly.pdbx_seq_one_letter_code
_entity_poly.pdbx_strand_id
1 'polypeptide(L)'
;MSDNELLSEEEIQALVEMDQGDEGEAYNLDAEADEYDIASEDSTLTSHLGSLDMINERFARLFRISLKSLLRYQPKIESQPVDVERFSTHMASLTTPISLNVVKIPPLRGSMLIIIDPQLIFNSLDSFFGGAGSHTEISGIRDFTPTEYRIIQMILQRVFQDMKAAWAPLYTVAFEFINSEVNPQFTSIVEENDLVIVNKFNIDMAHDINGSVQVIYPYAAMKPIRELLRNQVIGDSDIDDERIWNNYLKVAIE
;
A
#
# COMPACT_ATOMS: atom_id res chain seq x y z
N MET A 1 -58.70 -46.93 38.18
CA MET A 1 -58.03 -45.65 38.46
C MET A 1 -56.83 -45.62 37.53
N SER A 2 -57.09 -45.48 36.24
CA SER A 2 -57.13 -44.23 35.46
C SER A 2 -55.80 -44.12 34.71
N ASP A 3 -55.70 -44.89 33.63
CA ASP A 3 -54.73 -44.62 32.57
C ASP A 3 -55.11 -43.26 32.00
N ASN A 4 -54.36 -42.25 32.40
CA ASN A 4 -54.53 -40.88 31.98
C ASN A 4 -54.14 -40.87 30.49
N GLU A 5 -55.12 -40.79 29.60
CA GLU A 5 -54.92 -40.54 28.17
C GLU A 5 -54.13 -39.22 28.06
N LEU A 6 -52.82 -39.36 27.85
CA LEU A 6 -51.85 -38.27 28.02
C LEU A 6 -51.84 -37.30 26.84
N LEU A 7 -52.67 -37.53 25.82
CA LEU A 7 -52.79 -36.67 24.66
C LEU A 7 -54.25 -36.67 24.18
N SER A 8 -54.78 -35.49 23.89
CA SER A 8 -56.11 -35.37 23.27
C SER A 8 -56.05 -35.79 21.79
N GLU A 9 -57.18 -36.20 21.21
CA GLU A 9 -57.26 -36.56 19.78
C GLU A 9 -56.76 -35.42 18.87
N GLU A 10 -56.90 -34.16 19.31
CA GLU A 10 -56.38 -32.98 18.61
C GLU A 10 -54.84 -32.90 18.65
N GLU A 11 -54.21 -33.28 19.76
CA GLU A 11 -52.74 -33.35 19.88
C GLU A 11 -52.15 -34.51 19.08
N ILE A 12 -52.86 -35.64 19.01
CA ILE A 12 -52.48 -36.77 18.16
C ILE A 12 -52.57 -36.36 16.68
N GLN A 13 -53.63 -35.66 16.30
CA GLN A 13 -53.81 -35.16 14.94
C GLN A 13 -52.69 -34.18 14.55
N ALA A 14 -52.31 -33.27 15.46
CA ALA A 14 -51.22 -32.32 15.24
C ALA A 14 -49.84 -33.01 15.09
N LEU A 15 -49.58 -34.08 15.83
CA LEU A 15 -48.34 -34.87 15.68
C LEU A 15 -48.28 -35.62 14.35
N VAL A 16 -49.42 -36.13 13.86
CA VAL A 16 -49.51 -36.84 12.58
C VAL A 16 -49.38 -35.88 11.39
N GLU A 17 -49.90 -34.65 11.51
CA GLU A 17 -49.65 -33.59 10.51
C GLU A 17 -48.20 -33.11 10.51
N MET A 18 -47.53 -33.10 11.69
CA MET A 18 -46.12 -32.71 11.80
C MET A 18 -45.16 -33.77 11.24
N ASP A 19 -45.53 -35.05 11.26
CA ASP A 19 -44.76 -36.16 10.66
C ASP A 19 -44.97 -36.29 9.13
N GLN A 20 -46.06 -35.71 8.60
CA GLN A 20 -46.33 -35.65 7.15
C GLN A 20 -45.95 -34.32 6.50
N GLY A 21 -45.59 -33.32 7.30
CA GLY A 21 -44.87 -32.15 6.83
C GLY A 21 -43.44 -32.56 6.52
N ASP A 22 -43.07 -32.45 5.24
CA ASP A 22 -41.71 -32.42 4.71
C ASP A 22 -40.68 -32.14 5.82
N GLU A 23 -39.65 -32.99 5.94
CA GLU A 23 -38.43 -32.65 6.66
C GLU A 23 -37.84 -31.42 5.97
N GLY A 24 -38.42 -30.27 6.27
CA GLY A 24 -38.00 -28.96 5.84
C GLY A 24 -36.69 -28.74 6.55
N GLU A 25 -35.62 -29.25 5.96
CA GLU A 25 -34.29 -28.73 6.12
C GLU A 25 -34.41 -27.22 5.86
N ALA A 26 -34.62 -26.46 6.94
CA ALA A 26 -34.52 -25.01 6.95
C ALA A 26 -33.04 -24.59 6.88
N TYR A 27 -32.25 -25.32 6.10
CA TYR A 27 -30.99 -24.87 5.56
C TYR A 27 -31.33 -24.35 4.17
N ASN A 28 -30.96 -23.10 3.87
CA ASN A 28 -30.98 -22.61 2.50
C ASN A 28 -30.01 -23.48 1.68
N LEU A 29 -30.52 -24.56 1.08
CA LEU A 29 -29.76 -25.43 0.16
C LEU A 29 -29.50 -24.71 -1.17
N ASP A 30 -30.24 -23.62 -1.44
CA ASP A 30 -30.02 -22.67 -2.53
C ASP A 30 -29.26 -21.41 -2.07
N ALA A 31 -28.47 -21.50 -1.00
CA ALA A 31 -27.41 -20.53 -0.82
C ALA A 31 -26.36 -20.80 -1.90
N GLU A 32 -26.40 -20.01 -2.98
CA GLU A 32 -25.33 -19.91 -3.97
C GLU A 32 -24.09 -19.39 -3.22
N ALA A 33 -23.38 -20.33 -2.59
CA ALA A 33 -22.15 -20.04 -1.89
C ALA A 33 -21.08 -19.88 -2.96
N ASP A 34 -20.63 -18.64 -3.15
CA ASP A 34 -19.45 -18.38 -3.97
C ASP A 34 -18.30 -19.26 -3.46
N GLU A 35 -17.67 -19.99 -4.37
CA GLU A 35 -16.53 -20.85 -4.07
C GLU A 35 -15.39 -19.97 -3.54
N TYR A 36 -15.27 -19.89 -2.22
CA TYR A 36 -14.30 -19.05 -1.55
C TYR A 36 -13.00 -19.81 -1.37
N ASP A 37 -12.10 -19.66 -2.35
CA ASP A 37 -10.76 -20.22 -2.26
C ASP A 37 -9.89 -19.39 -1.29
N ILE A 38 -9.68 -19.94 -0.10
CA ILE A 38 -8.86 -19.36 0.98
C ILE A 38 -7.39 -19.17 0.53
N ALA A 39 -6.93 -19.93 -0.47
CA ALA A 39 -5.59 -19.76 -1.04
C ALA A 39 -5.53 -18.66 -2.11
N SER A 40 -6.68 -18.25 -2.68
CA SER A 40 -6.75 -17.21 -3.72
C SER A 40 -6.72 -15.77 -3.17
N GLU A 41 -6.87 -15.58 -1.85
CA GLU A 41 -6.94 -14.26 -1.22
C GLU A 41 -5.72 -13.37 -1.52
N ASP A 42 -4.53 -13.98 -1.65
CA ASP A 42 -3.31 -13.24 -1.99
C ASP A 42 -3.26 -12.78 -3.46
N SER A 43 -4.04 -13.37 -4.36
CA SER A 43 -4.10 -12.98 -5.79
C SER A 43 -5.07 -11.81 -6.04
N THR A 44 -6.20 -11.77 -5.30
CA THR A 44 -7.25 -10.75 -5.48
C THR A 44 -6.84 -9.33 -5.06
N LEU A 45 -5.77 -9.20 -4.30
CA LEU A 45 -5.28 -7.92 -3.81
C LEU A 45 -4.39 -7.22 -4.87
N THR A 46 -3.73 -7.96 -5.75
CA THR A 46 -2.93 -7.42 -6.87
C THR A 46 -3.79 -6.61 -7.84
N SER A 47 -5.05 -7.01 -8.07
CA SER A 47 -5.99 -6.26 -8.92
C SER A 47 -6.48 -4.95 -8.30
N HIS A 48 -6.22 -4.72 -7.01
CA HIS A 48 -6.67 -3.54 -6.25
C HIS A 48 -5.55 -2.56 -5.89
N LEU A 49 -4.32 -2.78 -6.38
CA LEU A 49 -3.17 -1.90 -6.15
C LEU A 49 -3.22 -0.62 -7.00
N GLY A 50 -4.16 -0.48 -7.96
CA GLY A 50 -4.28 0.73 -8.79
C GLY A 50 -4.47 2.01 -7.98
N SER A 51 -5.14 1.95 -6.83
CA SER A 51 -5.22 3.10 -5.91
C SER A 51 -3.87 3.48 -5.31
N LEU A 52 -2.95 2.53 -5.12
CA LEU A 52 -1.58 2.85 -4.71
C LEU A 52 -0.82 3.53 -5.85
N ASP A 53 -1.03 3.14 -7.11
CA ASP A 53 -0.45 3.87 -8.25
C ASP A 53 -0.90 5.34 -8.25
N MET A 54 -2.18 5.61 -7.98
CA MET A 54 -2.69 6.99 -7.85
C MET A 54 -2.04 7.77 -6.69
N ILE A 55 -1.82 7.11 -5.54
CA ILE A 55 -1.09 7.71 -4.41
C ILE A 55 0.35 8.00 -4.82
N ASN A 56 1.01 7.04 -5.47
CA ASN A 56 2.40 7.14 -5.91
C ASN A 56 2.59 8.27 -6.93
N GLU A 57 1.69 8.42 -7.90
CA GLU A 57 1.71 9.53 -8.86
C GLU A 57 1.51 10.89 -8.17
N ARG A 58 0.63 10.95 -7.17
CA ARG A 58 0.44 12.17 -6.36
C ARG A 58 1.70 12.47 -5.56
N PHE A 59 2.28 11.47 -4.91
CA PHE A 59 3.54 11.59 -4.18
C PHE A 59 4.67 12.06 -5.10
N ALA A 60 4.86 11.44 -6.27
CA ALA A 60 5.91 11.83 -7.22
C ALA A 60 5.80 13.30 -7.64
N ARG A 61 4.57 13.81 -7.85
CA ARG A 61 4.32 15.23 -8.16
C ARG A 61 4.71 16.15 -7.00
N LEU A 62 4.32 15.82 -5.77
CA LEU A 62 4.66 16.61 -4.58
C LEU A 62 6.16 16.57 -4.28
N PHE A 63 6.73 15.37 -4.31
CA PHE A 63 8.13 15.12 -4.04
C PHE A 63 9.03 15.83 -5.04
N ARG A 64 8.62 15.97 -6.31
CA ARG A 64 9.34 16.77 -7.31
C ARG A 64 9.48 18.23 -6.90
N ILE A 65 8.46 18.81 -6.26
CA ILE A 65 8.47 20.19 -5.77
C ILE A 65 9.38 20.29 -4.55
N SER A 66 9.24 19.37 -3.59
CA SER A 66 10.07 19.33 -2.39
C SER A 66 11.55 19.13 -2.71
N LEU A 67 11.86 18.22 -3.63
CA LEU A 67 13.23 17.91 -4.02
C LEU A 67 13.86 19.07 -4.81
N LYS A 68 13.07 19.84 -5.57
CA LYS A 68 13.55 21.08 -6.19
C LYS A 68 14.08 22.08 -5.17
N SER A 69 13.44 22.19 -4.00
CA SER A 69 13.93 23.07 -2.94
C SER A 69 15.26 22.60 -2.37
N LEU A 70 15.55 21.31 -2.42
CA LEU A 70 16.75 20.69 -1.85
C LEU A 70 17.91 20.73 -2.85
N LEU A 71 17.65 20.33 -4.10
CA LEU A 71 18.62 20.27 -5.19
C LEU A 71 18.85 21.62 -5.89
N ARG A 72 17.97 22.61 -5.69
CA ARG A 72 17.98 23.93 -6.36
C ARG A 72 17.73 23.91 -7.88
N TYR A 73 17.44 22.75 -8.45
CA TYR A 73 16.92 22.56 -9.80
C TYR A 73 15.79 21.54 -9.78
N GLN A 74 15.01 21.44 -10.85
CA GLN A 74 13.85 20.55 -10.90
C GLN A 74 14.24 19.18 -11.47
N PRO A 75 14.34 18.12 -10.64
CA PRO A 75 14.60 16.77 -11.14
C PRO A 75 13.39 16.24 -11.92
N LYS A 76 13.61 15.23 -12.74
CA LYS A 76 12.53 14.42 -13.32
C LYS A 76 12.31 13.22 -12.41
N ILE A 77 11.06 12.96 -12.05
CA ILE A 77 10.69 11.85 -11.17
C ILE A 77 9.66 11.01 -11.92
N GLU A 78 9.94 9.72 -12.03
CA GLU A 78 9.06 8.73 -12.64
C GLU A 78 8.66 7.69 -11.59
N SER A 79 7.36 7.53 -11.36
CA SER A 79 6.84 6.43 -10.58
C SER A 79 6.83 5.18 -11.45
N GLN A 80 7.43 4.10 -10.96
CA GLN A 80 7.21 2.78 -11.52
C GLN A 80 5.84 2.24 -11.05
N PRO A 81 5.23 1.32 -11.82
CA PRO A 81 4.07 0.58 -11.35
C PRO A 81 4.36 -0.11 -10.02
N VAL A 82 3.35 -0.24 -9.19
CA VAL A 82 3.43 -0.99 -7.93
C VAL A 82 3.81 -2.44 -8.24
N ASP A 83 4.84 -2.94 -7.56
CA ASP A 83 5.27 -4.34 -7.67
C ASP A 83 5.07 -5.08 -6.35
N VAL A 84 4.83 -6.39 -6.42
CA VAL A 84 4.66 -7.26 -5.25
C VAL A 84 5.61 -8.42 -5.35
N GLU A 85 6.53 -8.51 -4.40
CA GLU A 85 7.54 -9.57 -4.35
C GLU A 85 7.82 -10.01 -2.92
N ARG A 86 8.63 -11.06 -2.76
CA ARG A 86 9.06 -11.51 -1.43
C ARG A 86 10.10 -10.56 -0.87
N PHE A 87 10.04 -10.29 0.43
CA PHE A 87 10.96 -9.37 1.10
C PHE A 87 12.43 -9.78 0.90
N SER A 88 12.74 -11.08 1.04
CA SER A 88 14.10 -11.62 0.81
C SER A 88 14.61 -11.40 -0.62
N THR A 89 13.76 -11.59 -1.63
CA THR A 89 14.09 -11.36 -3.04
C THR A 89 14.44 -9.90 -3.26
N HIS A 90 13.62 -8.98 -2.73
CA HIS A 90 13.87 -7.56 -2.86
C HIS A 90 15.18 -7.15 -2.17
N MET A 91 15.38 -7.54 -0.90
CA MET A 91 16.58 -7.21 -0.13
C MET A 91 17.88 -7.75 -0.77
N ALA A 92 17.82 -8.94 -1.37
CA ALA A 92 18.96 -9.54 -2.07
C ALA A 92 19.32 -8.81 -3.38
N SER A 93 18.38 -8.07 -3.98
CA SER A 93 18.63 -7.30 -5.21
C SER A 93 19.39 -5.99 -4.96
N LEU A 94 19.42 -5.51 -3.71
CA LEU A 94 20.00 -4.23 -3.36
C LEU A 94 21.52 -4.27 -3.31
N THR A 95 22.16 -3.27 -3.91
CA THR A 95 23.61 -3.11 -3.86
C THR A 95 24.01 -2.24 -2.68
N THR A 96 24.97 -2.69 -1.89
CA THR A 96 25.51 -1.92 -0.74
C THR A 96 26.68 -1.02 -1.16
N PRO A 97 26.87 0.15 -0.54
CA PRO A 97 26.08 0.73 0.58
C PRO A 97 24.77 1.36 0.10
N ILE A 98 23.72 1.30 0.93
CA ILE A 98 22.40 1.88 0.61
C ILE A 98 21.74 2.46 1.86
N SER A 99 20.98 3.56 1.77
CA SER A 99 20.30 4.10 2.95
C SER A 99 18.95 3.41 3.15
N LEU A 100 18.85 2.59 4.19
CA LEU A 100 17.64 1.90 4.61
C LEU A 100 17.07 2.64 5.82
N ASN A 101 15.78 2.98 5.79
CA ASN A 101 15.15 3.75 6.86
C ASN A 101 13.85 3.08 7.28
N VAL A 102 13.80 2.57 8.51
CA VAL A 102 12.60 1.93 9.04
C VAL A 102 11.69 3.00 9.64
N VAL A 103 10.43 2.96 9.25
CA VAL A 103 9.44 4.00 9.55
C VAL A 103 8.15 3.35 10.01
N LYS A 104 7.50 3.89 11.04
CA LYS A 104 6.12 3.50 11.40
C LYS A 104 5.12 4.35 10.65
N ILE A 105 3.98 3.77 10.30
CA ILE A 105 2.90 4.43 9.58
C ILE A 105 1.56 4.38 10.34
N PRO A 106 1.44 5.01 11.52
CA PRO A 106 0.17 5.01 12.25
C PRO A 106 -0.97 5.65 11.42
N PRO A 107 -2.20 5.11 11.48
CA PRO A 107 -2.67 4.03 12.37
C PRO A 107 -2.47 2.61 11.80
N LEU A 108 -1.80 2.44 10.66
CA LEU A 108 -1.50 1.10 10.13
C LEU A 108 -0.49 0.39 11.04
N ARG A 109 -0.65 -0.93 11.15
CA ARG A 109 0.21 -1.77 11.99
C ARG A 109 1.47 -2.16 11.25
N GLY A 110 2.56 -2.25 12.00
CA GLY A 110 3.88 -2.64 11.49
C GLY A 110 4.76 -1.46 11.12
N SER A 111 5.88 -1.77 10.47
CA SER A 111 6.86 -0.81 9.98
C SER A 111 7.00 -0.94 8.48
N MET A 112 7.20 0.17 7.81
CA MET A 112 7.57 0.25 6.40
C MET A 112 9.06 0.57 6.27
N LEU A 113 9.59 0.37 5.06
CA LEU A 113 10.99 0.65 4.76
C LEU A 113 11.06 1.70 3.65
N ILE A 114 11.85 2.75 3.88
CA ILE A 114 12.18 3.76 2.87
C ILE A 114 13.65 3.63 2.51
N ILE A 115 13.90 3.35 1.23
CA ILE A 115 15.23 3.19 0.69
C ILE A 115 15.57 4.43 -0.12
N ILE A 116 16.72 5.01 0.17
CA ILE A 116 17.25 6.17 -0.56
C ILE A 116 18.57 5.78 -1.21
N ASP A 117 18.63 5.97 -2.52
CA ASP A 117 19.85 5.75 -3.30
C ASP A 117 20.97 6.71 -2.84
N PRO A 118 22.19 6.22 -2.57
CA PRO A 118 23.33 7.06 -2.26
C PRO A 118 23.58 8.18 -3.27
N GLN A 119 23.32 7.96 -4.56
CA GLN A 119 23.47 8.99 -5.60
C GLN A 119 22.61 10.22 -5.30
N LEU A 120 21.37 10.02 -4.83
CA LEU A 120 20.50 11.12 -4.43
C LEU A 120 21.07 11.86 -3.22
N ILE A 121 21.62 11.15 -2.24
CA ILE A 121 22.17 11.72 -1.00
C ILE A 121 23.41 12.57 -1.31
N PHE A 122 24.34 12.05 -2.11
CA PHE A 122 25.57 12.77 -2.45
C PHE A 122 25.30 13.98 -3.34
N ASN A 123 24.41 13.86 -4.33
CA ASN A 123 24.02 15.00 -5.16
C ASN A 123 23.31 16.09 -4.34
N SER A 124 22.45 15.66 -3.41
CA SER A 124 21.81 16.54 -2.43
C SER A 124 22.82 17.26 -1.53
N LEU A 125 23.86 16.56 -1.10
CA LEU A 125 24.94 17.12 -0.30
C LEU A 125 25.76 18.14 -1.08
N ASP A 126 26.15 17.83 -2.32
CA ASP A 126 26.89 18.77 -3.18
C ASP A 126 26.07 20.04 -3.44
N SER A 127 24.79 19.88 -3.77
CA SER A 127 23.85 21.00 -3.96
C SER A 127 23.67 21.84 -2.69
N PHE A 128 23.70 21.21 -1.51
CA PHE A 128 23.61 21.90 -0.23
C PHE A 128 24.81 22.83 0.02
N PHE A 129 26.03 22.38 -0.32
CA PHE A 129 27.26 23.16 -0.21
C PHE A 129 27.51 24.12 -1.39
N GLY A 130 26.59 24.19 -2.36
CA GLY A 130 26.68 25.11 -3.50
C GLY A 130 27.49 24.57 -4.67
N GLY A 131 27.77 23.27 -4.71
CA GLY A 131 28.27 22.59 -5.89
C GLY A 131 27.23 22.51 -7.00
N ALA A 132 27.67 22.11 -8.18
CA ALA A 132 26.84 22.00 -9.37
C ALA A 132 26.07 20.67 -9.45
N GLY A 133 26.17 19.79 -8.45
CA GLY A 133 25.70 18.41 -8.54
C GLY A 133 26.66 17.55 -9.36
N SER A 134 27.97 17.76 -9.17
CA SER A 134 29.01 17.00 -9.88
C SER A 134 29.01 15.55 -9.43
N HIS A 135 29.26 14.63 -10.36
CA HIS A 135 29.41 13.20 -10.07
C HIS A 135 30.46 13.04 -8.97
N THR A 136 30.01 12.69 -7.77
CA THR A 136 30.91 12.35 -6.67
C THR A 136 31.07 10.85 -6.75
N GLU A 137 32.25 10.38 -7.18
CA GLU A 137 32.54 8.94 -7.14
C GLU A 137 32.30 8.44 -5.71
N ILE A 138 31.38 7.48 -5.58
CA ILE A 138 31.10 6.83 -4.30
C ILE A 138 32.37 6.09 -3.90
N SER A 139 33.16 6.71 -3.03
CA SER A 139 34.41 6.13 -2.54
C SER A 139 34.10 5.00 -1.57
N GLY A 140 33.95 3.79 -2.11
CA GLY A 140 33.95 2.52 -1.39
C GLY A 140 32.72 2.19 -0.55
N ILE A 141 32.76 1.00 0.06
CA ILE A 141 31.80 0.52 1.06
C ILE A 141 32.14 1.23 2.37
N ARG A 142 31.57 2.43 2.61
CA ARG A 142 31.71 3.16 3.87
C ARG A 142 30.35 3.50 4.46
N ASP A 143 30.30 3.59 5.78
CA ASP A 143 29.13 4.12 6.48
C ASP A 143 28.93 5.60 6.15
N PHE A 144 27.69 6.07 6.17
CA PHE A 144 27.38 7.48 5.98
C PHE A 144 28.01 8.34 7.10
N THR A 145 28.59 9.47 6.73
CA THR A 145 29.12 10.44 7.69
C THR A 145 27.98 11.17 8.41
N PRO A 146 28.21 11.79 9.58
CA PRO A 146 27.18 12.55 10.29
C PRO A 146 26.51 13.66 9.45
N THR A 147 27.27 14.26 8.51
CA THR A 147 26.74 15.28 7.59
C THR A 147 25.84 14.64 6.54
N GLU A 148 26.23 13.49 5.97
CA GLU A 148 25.41 12.72 5.03
C GLU A 148 24.10 12.24 5.69
N TYR A 149 24.17 11.74 6.93
CA TYR A 149 22.98 11.42 7.72
C TYR A 149 22.05 12.60 7.91
N ARG A 150 22.58 13.82 8.07
CA ARG A 150 21.74 15.02 8.17
C ARG A 150 20.97 15.29 6.88
N ILE A 151 21.60 15.08 5.73
CA ILE A 151 20.94 15.20 4.42
C ILE A 151 19.87 14.11 4.26
N ILE A 152 20.15 12.86 4.65
CA ILE A 152 19.18 11.76 4.65
C ILE A 152 17.93 12.15 5.46
N GLN A 153 18.12 12.67 6.68
CA GLN A 153 17.01 13.11 7.54
C GLN A 153 16.20 14.26 6.91
N MET A 154 16.85 15.22 6.23
CA MET A 154 16.16 16.28 5.51
C MET A 154 15.31 15.74 4.35
N ILE A 155 15.84 14.78 3.59
CA ILE A 155 15.10 14.12 2.50
C ILE A 155 13.91 13.34 3.08
N LEU A 156 14.12 12.54 4.14
CA LEU A 156 13.06 11.77 4.80
C LEU A 156 11.93 12.65 5.32
N GLN A 157 12.24 13.80 5.92
CA GLN A 157 11.20 14.74 6.38
C GLN A 157 10.34 15.26 5.23
N ARG A 158 10.93 15.50 4.05
CA ARG A 158 10.15 15.86 2.85
C ARG A 158 9.32 14.70 2.35
N VAL A 159 9.90 13.50 2.27
CA VAL A 159 9.16 12.28 1.93
C VAL A 159 7.95 12.09 2.84
N PHE A 160 8.10 12.25 4.16
CA PHE A 160 6.97 12.11 5.10
C PHE A 160 5.87 13.14 4.89
N GLN A 161 6.24 14.40 4.64
CA GLN A 161 5.27 15.48 4.38
C GLN A 161 4.50 15.21 3.09
N ASP A 162 5.22 14.88 2.02
CA ASP A 162 4.64 14.64 0.70
C ASP A 162 3.81 13.36 0.68
N MET A 163 4.28 12.30 1.35
CA MET A 163 3.56 11.04 1.47
C MET A 163 2.27 11.23 2.29
N LYS A 164 2.33 11.95 3.41
CA LYS A 164 1.13 12.26 4.20
C LYS A 164 0.08 13.01 3.38
N ALA A 165 0.50 14.00 2.59
CA ALA A 165 -0.40 14.72 1.69
C ALA A 165 -0.91 13.83 0.55
N ALA A 166 -0.08 12.92 0.04
CA ALA A 166 -0.46 11.99 -1.01
C ALA A 166 -1.56 11.00 -0.55
N TRP A 167 -1.43 10.49 0.68
CA TRP A 167 -2.38 9.56 1.29
C TRP A 167 -3.69 10.22 1.76
N ALA A 168 -3.66 11.51 2.11
CA ALA A 168 -4.77 12.20 2.77
C ALA A 168 -6.16 12.01 2.12
N PRO A 169 -6.32 11.95 0.79
CA PRO A 169 -7.63 11.74 0.17
C PRO A 169 -8.22 10.34 0.38
N LEU A 170 -7.40 9.35 0.72
CA LEU A 170 -7.82 7.97 0.94
C LEU A 170 -7.82 7.61 2.42
N TYR A 171 -6.72 7.90 3.11
CA TYR A 171 -6.54 7.52 4.49
C TYR A 171 -5.55 8.46 5.19
N THR A 172 -5.94 8.97 6.35
CA THR A 172 -5.06 9.87 7.11
C THR A 172 -4.01 9.03 7.85
N VAL A 173 -2.76 9.15 7.42
CA VAL A 173 -1.60 8.49 8.02
C VAL A 173 -0.60 9.51 8.56
N ALA A 174 0.23 9.08 9.49
CA ALA A 174 1.44 9.78 9.89
C ALA A 174 2.66 8.88 9.70
N PHE A 175 3.85 9.48 9.72
CA PHE A 175 5.11 8.77 9.48
C PHE A 175 6.08 9.11 10.60
N GLU A 176 6.65 8.08 11.22
CA GLU A 176 7.59 8.22 12.34
C GLU A 176 8.87 7.43 12.05
N PHE A 177 10.01 8.13 12.02
CA PHE A 177 11.31 7.50 11.84
C PHE A 177 11.69 6.67 13.08
N ILE A 178 12.19 5.45 12.87
CA ILE A 178 12.66 4.56 13.94
C ILE A 178 14.20 4.49 13.95
N ASN A 179 14.78 3.95 12.89
CA ASN A 179 16.22 3.77 12.73
C ASN A 179 16.61 3.79 11.24
N SER A 180 17.92 3.92 11.01
CA SER A 180 18.53 3.87 9.69
C SER A 180 19.68 2.87 9.70
N GLU A 181 19.82 2.12 8.63
CA GLU A 181 20.83 1.09 8.42
C GLU A 181 21.46 1.23 7.03
N VAL A 182 22.66 0.70 6.87
CA VAL A 182 23.42 0.74 5.60
C VAL A 182 23.46 -0.60 4.86
N ASN A 183 23.16 -1.68 5.57
CA ASN A 183 23.23 -3.05 5.08
C ASN A 183 21.85 -3.72 5.19
N PRO A 184 21.29 -4.24 4.09
CA PRO A 184 20.02 -4.98 4.08
C PRO A 184 19.96 -6.12 5.10
N GLN A 185 21.08 -6.78 5.38
CA GLN A 185 21.12 -7.93 6.30
C GLN A 185 20.79 -7.57 7.75
N PHE A 186 20.92 -6.30 8.15
CA PHE A 186 20.61 -5.83 9.50
C PHE A 186 19.26 -5.13 9.59
N THR A 187 18.51 -5.06 8.49
CA THR A 187 17.20 -4.42 8.44
C THR A 187 16.13 -5.43 8.12
N SER A 188 15.23 -5.67 9.05
CA SER A 188 14.04 -6.47 8.79
C SER A 188 12.79 -5.78 9.33
N ILE A 189 11.75 -5.74 8.51
CA ILE A 189 10.42 -5.23 8.87
C ILE A 189 9.36 -6.34 8.91
N VAL A 190 9.64 -7.49 8.29
CA VAL A 190 8.75 -8.67 8.12
C VAL A 190 9.60 -9.94 8.01
N GLU A 191 8.98 -11.11 8.05
CA GLU A 191 9.68 -12.37 7.82
C GLU A 191 10.22 -12.45 6.36
N GLU A 192 11.33 -13.15 6.15
CA GLU A 192 12.01 -13.21 4.84
C GLU A 192 11.13 -13.70 3.69
N ASN A 193 10.16 -14.56 3.99
CA ASN A 193 9.24 -15.14 3.01
C ASN A 193 7.96 -14.33 2.81
N ASP A 194 7.72 -13.29 3.61
CA ASP A 194 6.53 -12.46 3.52
C ASP A 194 6.54 -11.62 2.25
N LEU A 195 5.34 -11.36 1.73
CA LEU A 195 5.14 -10.46 0.60
C LEU A 195 5.25 -9.00 1.04
N VAL A 196 5.86 -8.19 0.18
CA VAL A 196 5.96 -6.75 0.32
C VAL A 196 5.57 -6.06 -0.97
N ILE A 197 5.00 -4.86 -0.81
CA ILE A 197 4.63 -4.00 -1.92
C ILE A 197 5.75 -2.99 -2.11
N VAL A 198 6.37 -2.98 -3.27
CA VAL A 198 7.51 -2.14 -3.63
C VAL A 198 7.04 -1.01 -4.54
N ASN A 199 7.22 0.22 -4.09
CA ASN A 199 6.95 1.42 -4.87
C ASN A 199 8.26 2.11 -5.18
N LYS A 200 8.67 2.12 -6.45
CA LYS A 200 9.96 2.66 -6.88
C LYS A 200 9.79 3.96 -7.65
N PHE A 201 10.52 4.98 -7.23
CA PHE A 201 10.57 6.29 -7.86
C PHE A 201 11.96 6.51 -8.43
N ASN A 202 12.08 6.51 -9.76
CA ASN A 202 13.32 6.84 -10.44
C ASN A 202 13.45 8.36 -10.54
N ILE A 203 14.64 8.88 -10.29
CA ILE A 203 14.93 10.30 -10.20
C ILE A 203 16.10 10.60 -11.14
N ASP A 204 15.80 11.25 -12.26
CA ASP A 204 16.81 11.76 -13.17
C ASP A 204 17.22 13.16 -12.69
N MET A 205 18.48 13.27 -12.30
CA MET A 205 19.10 14.48 -11.78
C MET A 205 19.98 15.14 -12.85
N ALA A 206 20.54 16.31 -12.54
CA ALA A 206 21.47 16.98 -13.45
C ALA A 206 22.71 16.11 -13.72
N HIS A 207 23.38 16.34 -14.86
CA HIS A 207 24.61 15.65 -15.27
C HIS A 207 24.44 14.13 -15.47
N ASP A 208 23.27 13.70 -15.95
CA ASP A 208 22.92 12.30 -16.21
C ASP A 208 23.07 11.38 -14.99
N ILE A 209 22.99 11.96 -13.79
CA ILE A 209 23.01 11.20 -12.54
C ILE A 209 21.60 10.66 -12.31
N ASN A 210 21.49 9.34 -12.20
CA ASN A 210 20.24 8.69 -11.86
C ASN A 210 20.29 8.21 -10.41
N GLY A 211 19.19 8.40 -9.70
CA GLY A 211 19.00 7.84 -8.37
C GLY A 211 17.58 7.30 -8.22
N SER A 212 17.28 6.72 -7.07
CA SER A 212 15.94 6.26 -6.77
C SER A 212 15.57 6.46 -5.30
N VAL A 213 14.27 6.54 -5.06
CA VAL A 213 13.68 6.37 -3.73
C VAL A 213 12.70 5.21 -3.83
N GLN A 214 12.74 4.29 -2.87
CA GLN A 214 11.82 3.17 -2.83
C GLN A 214 11.07 3.18 -1.51
N VAL A 215 9.80 2.84 -1.58
CA VAL A 215 8.90 2.80 -0.45
C VAL A 215 8.26 1.42 -0.40
N ILE A 216 8.57 0.68 0.65
CA ILE A 216 8.21 -0.72 0.79
C ILE A 216 7.23 -0.87 1.95
N TYR A 217 6.05 -1.38 1.64
CA TYR A 217 5.01 -1.67 2.62
C TYR A 217 4.89 -3.18 2.83
N PRO A 218 4.85 -3.67 4.09
CA PRO A 218 4.40 -5.03 4.36
C PRO A 218 3.02 -5.25 3.77
N TYR A 219 2.83 -6.34 3.04
CA TYR A 219 1.54 -6.65 2.45
C TYR A 219 0.44 -6.78 3.52
N ALA A 220 0.78 -7.38 4.67
CA ALA A 220 -0.11 -7.51 5.81
C ALA A 220 -0.56 -6.15 6.41
N ALA A 221 0.25 -5.10 6.30
CA ALA A 221 -0.08 -3.76 6.81
C ALA A 221 -1.21 -3.08 6.01
N MET A 222 -1.39 -3.50 4.76
CA MET A 222 -2.37 -2.93 3.83
C MET A 222 -3.74 -3.62 3.89
N LYS A 223 -3.82 -4.84 4.47
CA LYS A 223 -5.08 -5.59 4.61
C LYS A 223 -6.23 -4.78 5.24
N PRO A 224 -6.04 -3.99 6.32
CA PRO A 224 -7.13 -3.24 6.95
C PRO A 224 -7.75 -2.16 6.08
N ILE A 225 -7.03 -1.67 5.06
CA ILE A 225 -7.48 -0.59 4.18
C ILE A 225 -7.75 -1.07 2.75
N ARG A 226 -7.72 -2.39 2.51
CA ARG A 226 -7.99 -3.03 1.22
C ARG A 226 -9.28 -2.55 0.56
N GLU A 227 -10.37 -2.48 1.32
CA GLU A 227 -11.69 -2.06 0.82
C GLU A 227 -11.70 -0.60 0.35
N LEU A 228 -10.99 0.28 1.07
CA LEU A 228 -10.84 1.69 0.70
C LEU A 228 -10.00 1.84 -0.57
N LEU A 229 -8.97 1.03 -0.73
CA LEU A 229 -8.15 0.98 -1.94
C LEU A 229 -8.94 0.43 -3.14
N ARG A 230 -9.89 -0.49 -2.92
CA ARG A 230 -10.76 -0.98 -4.01
C ARG A 230 -11.74 0.08 -4.50
N ASN A 231 -12.42 0.77 -3.58
CA ASN A 231 -13.58 1.60 -3.93
C ASN A 231 -13.23 2.86 -4.75
N GLN A 232 -11.99 3.36 -4.71
CA GLN A 232 -11.60 4.52 -5.54
C GLN A 232 -11.34 4.20 -7.00
N VAL A 233 -10.99 2.97 -7.35
CA VAL A 233 -10.82 2.57 -8.76
C VAL A 233 -12.18 2.58 -9.49
N ILE A 234 -13.27 2.36 -8.76
CA ILE A 234 -14.64 2.35 -9.28
C ILE A 234 -15.22 3.78 -9.35
N GLY A 235 -14.75 4.69 -8.49
CA GLY A 235 -15.28 6.06 -8.39
C GLY A 235 -15.06 6.93 -9.63
N ASP A 236 -14.10 6.61 -10.52
CA ASP A 236 -13.89 7.38 -11.76
C ASP A 236 -14.78 6.86 -12.93
N SER A 237 -15.28 5.63 -12.86
CA SER A 237 -16.26 5.09 -13.83
C SER A 237 -17.70 5.39 -13.43
N ASP A 238 -18.03 5.34 -12.13
CA ASP A 238 -19.40 5.50 -11.65
C ASP A 238 -19.95 6.93 -11.81
N ILE A 239 -19.09 7.96 -11.87
CA ILE A 239 -19.53 9.35 -12.05
C ILE A 239 -20.10 9.57 -13.47
N ASP A 240 -19.50 8.94 -14.48
CA ASP A 240 -20.05 8.98 -15.84
C ASP A 240 -21.30 8.11 -15.95
N ASP A 241 -21.32 6.93 -15.32
CA ASP A 241 -22.48 6.05 -15.33
C ASP A 241 -23.69 6.63 -14.59
N GLU A 242 -23.53 7.26 -13.41
CA GLU A 242 -24.62 7.96 -12.70
C GLU A 242 -25.17 9.14 -13.50
N ARG A 243 -24.31 9.85 -14.24
CA ARG A 243 -24.70 10.97 -15.09
C ARG A 243 -25.47 10.48 -16.33
N ILE A 244 -25.04 9.36 -16.91
CA ILE A 244 -25.72 8.70 -18.02
C ILE A 244 -27.08 8.16 -17.54
N TRP A 245 -27.15 7.50 -16.39
CA TRP A 245 -28.38 6.96 -15.81
C TRP A 245 -29.40 8.05 -15.45
N ASN A 246 -28.94 9.16 -14.86
CA ASN A 246 -29.79 10.31 -14.58
C ASN A 246 -30.36 10.96 -15.86
N ASN A 247 -29.60 10.98 -16.95
CA ASN A 247 -30.10 11.45 -18.24
C ASN A 247 -31.15 10.50 -18.82
N TYR A 248 -30.94 9.18 -18.75
CA TYR A 248 -31.95 8.20 -19.18
C TYR A 248 -33.24 8.30 -18.38
N LEU A 249 -33.16 8.48 -17.06
CA LEU A 249 -34.34 8.67 -16.21
C LEU A 249 -35.11 9.95 -16.56
N LYS A 250 -34.42 11.06 -16.84
CA LYS A 250 -35.06 12.32 -17.22
C LYS A 250 -35.81 12.21 -18.55
N VAL A 251 -35.22 11.51 -19.53
CA VAL A 251 -35.85 11.27 -20.83
C VAL A 251 -37.05 10.33 -20.71
N ALA A 252 -37.06 9.41 -19.75
CA ALA A 252 -38.17 8.48 -19.53
C ALA A 252 -39.37 9.10 -18.77
N ILE A 253 -39.20 10.30 -18.20
CA ILE A 253 -40.23 11.01 -17.42
C ILE A 253 -40.95 12.10 -18.27
N GLU A 254 -40.42 12.45 -19.45
CA GLU A 254 -41.09 13.27 -20.47
C GLU A 254 -41.88 12.42 -21.47
#